data_AF-A0AAU9XPB0-F1
#
_entry.id   AF-A0AAU9XPB0-F1
#
_cell.length_a   1.000
_cell.length_b   1.000
_cell.length_c   1.000
_cell.angle_alpha   90.00
_cell.angle_beta   90.00
_cell.angle_gamma   90.00
#
_symmetry.space_group_name_H-M   'P 1'
#
loop_
_entity.id
_entity.type
_entity.pdbx_description
1 polymer ?
#
loop_
_entity_poly.entity_id
_entity_poly.type
_entity_poly.pdbx_seq_one_letter_code
_entity_poly.pdbx_strand_id
1 'polypeptide(L)'
;MKCEADGCYNYTNLTNANRNRNYDTPLHGPSLCDDKLIEGWHRFVGDAGTKMPTTSVLAFKCGTDRPGWLNGAHPTVEDGKVKRKVCFSDLSMDCRSDINIVVKNCGSFYIYYLHETPNCSWRYCGTN
;
A
#
# COMPACT_ATOMS: atom_id res chain seq x y z
N MET A 1 -19.88 -1.51 25.28
CA MET A 1 -19.18 -0.47 24.50
C MET A 1 -17.73 -0.92 24.31
N LYS A 2 -17.31 -1.29 23.10
CA LYS A 2 -15.90 -1.59 22.79
C LYS A 2 -15.22 -0.26 22.45
N CYS A 3 -14.24 0.17 23.24
CA CYS A 3 -13.31 1.20 22.79
C CYS A 3 -12.42 0.56 21.73
N GLU A 4 -12.74 0.79 20.45
CA GLU A 4 -11.83 0.46 19.36
C GLU A 4 -10.66 1.45 19.46
N ALA A 5 -9.43 0.95 19.61
CA ALA A 5 -8.25 1.81 19.59
C ALA A 5 -8.18 2.52 18.24
N ASP A 6 -8.03 3.84 18.24
CA ASP A 6 -7.91 4.60 16.99
C ASP A 6 -6.59 4.22 16.31
N GLY A 7 -6.69 3.70 15.08
CA GLY A 7 -5.56 3.29 14.26
C GLY A 7 -4.55 4.41 14.03
N CYS A 8 -4.90 5.69 14.24
CA CYS A 8 -3.96 6.81 14.19
C CYS A 8 -2.93 6.81 15.33
N TYR A 9 -3.11 6.00 16.36
CA TYR A 9 -2.18 5.84 17.49
C TYR A 9 -1.58 4.44 17.60
N ASN A 10 -2.09 3.46 16.83
CA ASN A 10 -1.60 2.09 16.84
C ASN A 10 -1.51 1.54 15.41
N TYR A 11 -0.30 1.52 14.86
CA TYR A 11 0.00 1.11 13.49
C TYR A 11 1.44 0.59 13.35
N THR A 12 1.68 -0.19 12.31
CA THR A 12 3.01 -0.70 11.93
C THR A 12 3.61 0.14 10.80
N ASN A 13 4.88 0.49 10.91
CA ASN A 13 5.59 1.26 9.89
C ASN A 13 6.12 0.35 8.78
N LEU A 14 5.85 0.75 7.53
CA LEU A 14 6.46 0.22 6.32
C LEU A 14 7.61 1.15 5.92
N THR A 15 8.86 0.72 6.15
CA THR A 15 10.07 1.54 6.00
C THR A 15 10.98 1.14 4.85
N ASN A 16 10.78 -0.07 4.28
CA ASN A 16 11.72 -0.60 3.30
C ASN A 16 11.77 0.29 2.03
N ALA A 17 12.95 0.80 1.70
CA ALA A 17 13.18 1.64 0.52
C ALA A 17 12.65 1.02 -0.78
N ASN A 18 12.73 -0.30 -0.88
CA ASN A 18 12.24 -1.04 -2.03
C ASN A 18 10.71 -1.01 -2.19
N ARG A 19 9.92 -0.45 -1.26
CA ARG A 19 8.48 -0.23 -1.44
C ARG A 19 8.17 1.03 -2.24
N ASN A 20 9.16 1.91 -2.46
CA ASN A 20 8.95 3.15 -3.20
C ASN A 20 8.58 2.85 -4.65
N ARG A 21 7.59 3.56 -5.20
CA ARG A 21 7.14 3.41 -6.60
C ARG A 21 8.24 3.60 -7.64
N ASN A 22 9.31 4.30 -7.29
CA ASN A 22 10.43 4.54 -8.18
C ASN A 22 11.50 3.43 -8.10
N TYR A 23 11.45 2.55 -7.10
CA TYR A 23 12.41 1.45 -6.95
C TYR A 23 12.26 0.42 -8.07
N ASP A 24 13.34 0.15 -8.79
CA ASP A 24 13.42 -0.88 -9.83
C ASP A 24 13.54 -2.29 -9.25
N THR A 25 12.61 -3.17 -9.60
CA THR A 25 12.67 -4.60 -9.25
C THR A 25 13.57 -5.33 -10.25
N PRO A 26 14.65 -6.01 -9.80
CA PRO A 26 15.49 -6.80 -10.70
C PRO A 26 14.71 -7.96 -11.35
N LEU A 27 14.80 -8.09 -12.68
CA LEU A 27 14.06 -9.10 -13.46
C LEU A 27 14.43 -10.56 -13.14
N HIS A 28 15.57 -10.80 -12.49
CA HIS A 28 16.08 -12.14 -12.17
C HIS A 28 16.40 -12.31 -10.67
N GLY A 29 15.78 -11.50 -9.81
CA GLY A 29 15.87 -11.62 -8.35
C GLY A 29 14.61 -12.21 -7.73
N PRO A 30 14.64 -12.59 -6.44
CA PRO A 30 13.42 -12.94 -5.73
C PRO A 30 12.51 -11.70 -5.64
N SER A 31 11.31 -11.80 -6.21
CA SER A 31 10.26 -10.80 -5.98
C SER A 31 9.92 -10.76 -4.49
N LEU A 32 9.88 -9.57 -3.91
CA LEU A 32 9.37 -9.36 -2.56
C LEU A 32 7.86 -9.24 -2.62
N CYS A 33 7.22 -9.57 -1.50
CA CYS A 33 5.78 -9.68 -1.49
C CYS A 33 5.16 -9.45 -0.11
N ASP A 34 3.85 -9.23 -0.13
CA ASP A 34 3.05 -8.99 1.06
C ASP A 34 2.07 -10.15 1.33
N ASP A 35 2.33 -11.36 0.83
CA ASP A 35 1.51 -12.57 1.06
C ASP A 35 1.54 -13.07 2.52
N LYS A 36 2.48 -12.54 3.31
CA LYS A 36 2.63 -12.75 4.75
C LYS A 36 2.55 -11.45 5.54
N LEU A 37 2.04 -10.37 4.93
CA LEU A 37 1.83 -9.12 5.64
C LEU A 37 0.79 -9.36 6.74
N ILE A 38 1.17 -9.08 7.98
CA ILE A 38 0.26 -9.21 9.13
C ILE A 38 -0.87 -8.20 8.94
N GLU A 39 -2.12 -8.66 9.02
CA GLU A 39 -3.28 -7.78 8.91
C GLU A 39 -3.29 -6.69 10.00
N GLY A 40 -3.55 -5.45 9.61
CA GLY A 40 -3.69 -4.34 10.54
C GLY A 40 -3.43 -2.96 9.94
N TRP A 41 -3.37 -1.96 10.81
CA TRP A 41 -3.03 -0.59 10.41
C TRP A 41 -1.55 -0.45 10.09
N HIS A 42 -1.26 0.07 8.90
CA HIS A 42 0.09 0.31 8.39
C HIS A 42 0.26 1.77 7.97
N ARG A 43 1.49 2.26 8.05
CA ARG A 43 1.89 3.60 7.61
C ARG A 43 3.17 3.51 6.78
N PHE A 44 3.19 4.13 5.61
CA PHE A 44 4.42 4.33 4.85
C PHE A 44 5.24 5.45 5.47
N VAL A 45 6.52 5.20 5.75
CA VAL A 45 7.45 6.18 6.31
C VAL A 45 8.86 6.01 5.72
N GLY A 46 9.66 7.07 5.79
CA GLY A 46 11.06 7.05 5.36
C GLY A 46 11.21 6.76 3.86
N ASP A 47 12.16 5.89 3.51
CA ASP A 47 12.50 5.61 2.10
C ASP A 47 11.38 4.88 1.35
N ALA A 48 10.49 4.18 2.07
CA ALA A 48 9.31 3.56 1.47
C ALA A 48 8.33 4.59 0.89
N GLY A 49 8.42 5.85 1.32
CA GLY A 49 7.47 6.91 0.97
C GLY A 49 6.62 7.34 2.16
N THR A 50 5.66 8.23 1.91
CA THR A 50 4.76 8.80 2.94
C THR A 50 3.31 8.35 2.80
N LYS A 51 2.92 7.82 1.63
CA LYS A 51 1.57 7.36 1.30
C LYS A 51 1.60 6.38 0.13
N MET A 52 0.51 5.69 -0.17
CA MET A 52 0.40 4.92 -1.41
C MET A 52 0.26 5.85 -2.63
N PRO A 53 0.76 5.48 -3.82
CA PRO A 53 0.46 6.20 -5.05
C PRO A 53 -1.03 6.07 -5.41
N THR A 54 -1.61 7.11 -5.99
CA THR A 54 -3.00 7.10 -6.50
C THR A 54 -3.09 6.91 -8.01
N THR A 55 -1.94 6.69 -8.65
CA THR A 55 -1.82 6.42 -10.08
C THR A 55 -1.11 5.09 -10.26
N SER A 56 -1.36 4.46 -11.40
CA SER A 56 -0.76 3.19 -11.73
C SER A 56 0.76 3.23 -11.65
N VAL A 57 1.33 2.17 -11.10
CA VAL A 57 2.77 1.95 -11.02
C VAL A 57 3.12 0.89 -12.05
N LEU A 58 4.18 1.13 -12.83
CA LEU A 58 4.64 0.19 -13.84
C LEU A 58 5.05 -1.13 -13.19
N ALA A 59 4.74 -2.27 -13.82
CA ALA A 59 5.23 -3.58 -13.39
C ALA A 59 6.76 -3.59 -13.14
N PHE A 60 7.21 -4.49 -12.26
CA PHE A 60 8.61 -4.57 -11.82
C PHE A 60 9.09 -3.31 -11.09
N LYS A 61 8.21 -2.71 -10.30
CA LYS A 61 8.53 -1.64 -9.34
C LYS A 61 8.15 -2.06 -7.92
N CYS A 62 8.57 -1.29 -6.93
CA CYS A 62 8.30 -1.54 -5.51
C CYS A 62 8.81 -2.90 -5.02
N GLY A 63 9.88 -3.40 -5.65
CA GLY A 63 10.51 -4.67 -5.29
C GLY A 63 9.63 -5.88 -5.55
N THR A 64 8.61 -5.75 -6.39
CA THR A 64 7.68 -6.83 -6.75
C THR A 64 7.38 -6.82 -8.25
N ASP A 65 6.73 -7.87 -8.75
CA ASP A 65 6.29 -7.96 -10.16
C ASP A 65 5.03 -7.14 -10.41
N ARG A 66 4.07 -7.20 -9.48
CA ARG A 66 2.78 -6.51 -9.54
C ARG A 66 2.62 -5.50 -8.42
N PRO A 67 3.01 -4.23 -8.67
CA PRO A 67 2.91 -3.18 -7.66
C PRO A 67 1.46 -2.77 -7.40
N GLY A 68 1.13 -2.64 -6.12
CA GLY A 68 -0.17 -2.20 -5.62
C GLY A 68 -0.22 -0.68 -5.42
N TRP A 69 -1.24 -0.04 -5.98
CA TRP A 69 -1.51 1.40 -5.85
C TRP A 69 -2.97 1.65 -5.47
N LEU A 70 -3.24 2.78 -4.82
CA LEU A 70 -4.57 3.13 -4.34
C LEU A 70 -5.46 3.63 -5.50
N ASN A 71 -6.53 2.91 -5.80
CA ASN A 71 -7.50 3.34 -6.79
C ASN A 71 -8.49 4.33 -6.16
N GLY A 72 -8.28 5.61 -6.50
CA GLY A 72 -9.05 6.75 -6.01
C GLY A 72 -8.25 7.70 -5.13
N ALA A 73 -8.87 8.81 -4.73
CA ALA A 73 -8.25 9.80 -3.87
C ALA A 73 -8.13 9.31 -2.42
N HIS A 74 -7.07 9.76 -1.74
CA HIS A 74 -6.95 9.62 -0.29
C HIS A 74 -8.06 10.43 0.41
N PRO A 75 -8.59 9.95 1.56
CA PRO A 75 -9.62 10.68 2.31
C PRO A 75 -9.13 12.01 2.88
N THR A 76 -10.06 12.92 3.16
CA THR A 76 -9.82 14.05 4.08
C THR A 76 -9.88 13.58 5.53
N VAL A 77 -9.64 14.48 6.49
CA VAL A 77 -9.75 14.14 7.92
C VAL A 77 -11.21 13.89 8.31
N GLU A 78 -12.13 14.67 7.73
CA GLU A 78 -13.57 14.63 7.98
C GLU A 78 -14.22 13.36 7.45
N ASP A 79 -13.67 12.78 6.37
CA ASP A 79 -14.12 11.52 5.78
C ASP A 79 -13.95 10.33 6.75
N GLY A 80 -13.04 10.42 7.71
CA GLY A 80 -12.76 9.34 8.66
C GLY A 80 -12.21 8.07 8.00
N LYS A 81 -12.76 6.90 8.38
CA LYS A 81 -12.39 5.59 7.82
C LYS A 81 -13.15 5.38 6.51
N VAL A 82 -12.46 5.33 5.38
CA VAL A 82 -13.07 5.10 4.06
C VAL A 82 -12.60 3.79 3.44
N LYS A 83 -13.51 3.09 2.75
CA LYS A 83 -13.13 1.95 1.92
C LYS A 83 -12.50 2.44 0.62
N ARG A 84 -11.44 1.77 0.20
CA ARG A 84 -10.77 1.99 -1.09
C ARG A 84 -10.35 0.66 -1.68
N LYS A 85 -10.05 0.68 -2.97
CA LYS A 85 -9.44 -0.46 -3.66
C LYS A 85 -7.96 -0.21 -3.84
N VAL A 86 -7.13 -1.21 -3.59
CA VAL A 86 -5.76 -1.24 -4.08
C VAL A 86 -5.76 -2.07 -5.35
N CYS A 87 -5.33 -1.45 -6.45
CA CYS A 87 -5.16 -2.08 -7.75
C CYS A 87 -3.72 -2.57 -7.90
N PHE A 88 -3.54 -3.78 -8.42
CA PHE A 88 -2.24 -4.35 -8.75
C PHE A 88 -2.03 -4.32 -10.25
N SER A 89 -1.00 -3.58 -10.67
CA SER A 89 -0.69 -3.36 -12.09
C SER A 89 0.03 -4.54 -12.72
N ASP A 90 -0.16 -4.69 -14.03
CA ASP A 90 0.65 -5.54 -14.90
C ASP A 90 1.50 -4.69 -15.88
N LEU A 91 2.06 -5.33 -16.90
CA LEU A 91 2.84 -4.68 -17.94
C LEU A 91 2.07 -3.60 -18.73
N SER A 92 0.73 -3.66 -18.80
CA SER A 92 -0.08 -2.64 -19.48
C SER A 92 -0.43 -1.46 -18.56
N MET A 93 0.07 -1.45 -17.32
CA MET A 93 -0.27 -0.48 -16.29
C MET A 93 -1.77 -0.46 -15.92
N ASP A 94 -2.51 -1.49 -16.30
CA ASP A 94 -3.94 -1.60 -16.00
C ASP A 94 -4.18 -2.26 -14.65
N CYS A 95 -5.32 -1.93 -14.03
CA CYS A 95 -5.79 -2.64 -12.85
C CYS A 95 -6.35 -4.01 -13.25
N ARG A 96 -5.54 -5.06 -13.14
CA ARG A 96 -5.98 -6.45 -13.42
C ARG A 96 -6.61 -7.14 -12.24
N SER A 97 -6.19 -6.76 -11.04
CA SER A 97 -6.65 -7.34 -9.81
C SER A 97 -6.71 -6.26 -8.75
N ASP A 98 -7.70 -6.36 -7.87
CA ASP A 98 -7.86 -5.42 -6.78
C ASP A 98 -8.21 -6.11 -5.48
N ILE A 99 -7.91 -5.42 -4.38
CA ILE A 99 -8.33 -5.80 -3.03
C ILE A 99 -8.91 -4.58 -2.33
N ASN A 100 -9.87 -4.81 -1.43
CA ASN A 100 -10.49 -3.73 -0.67
C ASN A 100 -9.72 -3.52 0.64
N ILE A 101 -9.42 -2.26 0.94
CA ILE A 101 -8.78 -1.85 2.18
C ILE A 101 -9.57 -0.71 2.83
N VAL A 102 -9.19 -0.37 4.06
CA VAL A 102 -9.66 0.85 4.72
C VAL A 102 -8.51 1.84 4.80
N VAL A 103 -8.78 3.11 4.50
CA VAL A 103 -7.82 4.20 4.60
C VAL A 103 -8.36 5.25 5.55
N LYS A 104 -7.50 5.85 6.35
CA LYS A 104 -7.85 6.99 7.20
C LYS A 104 -6.76 8.05 7.12
N ASN A 105 -7.19 9.31 7.08
CA ASN A 105 -6.31 10.46 7.21
C ASN A 105 -6.22 10.86 8.70
N CYS A 106 -5.01 10.85 9.25
CA CYS A 106 -4.74 11.22 10.64
C CYS A 106 -4.31 12.69 10.78
N GLY A 107 -4.55 13.52 9.76
CA GLY A 107 -4.16 14.92 9.67
C GLY A 107 -2.83 15.12 8.97
N SER A 108 -1.74 14.56 9.52
CA SER A 108 -0.39 14.72 8.98
C SER A 108 0.12 13.52 8.17
N PHE A 109 -0.58 12.39 8.23
CA PHE A 109 -0.23 11.16 7.52
C PHE A 109 -1.46 10.29 7.29
N TYR A 110 -1.29 9.28 6.43
CA TYR A 110 -2.31 8.28 6.15
C TYR A 110 -1.95 6.95 6.79
N ILE A 111 -2.97 6.26 7.28
CA ILE A 111 -2.88 4.86 7.68
C ILE A 111 -3.78 4.02 6.77
N TYR A 112 -3.33 2.79 6.55
CA TYR A 112 -3.97 1.84 5.66
C TYR A 112 -4.19 0.55 6.43
N TYR A 113 -5.43 0.10 6.53
CA TYR A 113 -5.73 -1.21 7.05
C TYR A 113 -5.46 -2.23 5.95
N LEU A 114 -4.27 -2.80 5.98
CA LEU A 114 -3.77 -3.72 4.98
C LEU A 114 -3.82 -5.15 5.51
N HIS A 115 -3.89 -6.09 4.59
CA HIS A 115 -3.83 -7.53 4.86
C HIS A 115 -2.93 -8.21 3.83
N GLU A 116 -2.69 -9.50 4.01
CA GLU A 116 -1.93 -10.32 3.08
C GLU A 116 -2.45 -10.22 1.64
N THR A 117 -1.52 -10.19 0.68
CA THR A 117 -1.87 -10.25 -0.73
C THR A 117 -2.11 -11.70 -1.16
N PRO A 118 -3.08 -11.98 -2.06
CA PRO A 118 -3.38 -13.35 -2.50
C PRO A 118 -2.22 -14.09 -3.22
N ASN A 119 -1.18 -13.37 -3.63
CA ASN A 119 -0.07 -13.92 -4.40
C ASN A 119 1.25 -13.23 -3.99
N CYS A 120 2.35 -13.99 -3.97
CA CYS A 120 3.68 -13.45 -3.67
C CYS A 120 4.31 -12.66 -4.85
N SER A 121 3.62 -12.48 -5.96
CA SER A 121 4.03 -11.52 -6.99
C SER A 121 3.52 -10.10 -6.71
N TRP A 122 2.80 -9.88 -5.59
CA TRP A 122 2.07 -8.63 -5.30
C TRP A 122 2.59 -7.97 -4.03
N ARG A 123 2.61 -6.63 -4.03
CA ARG A 123 3.10 -5.85 -2.89
C ARG A 123 2.56 -4.43 -2.89
N TYR A 124 2.27 -3.86 -1.72
CA TYR A 124 1.82 -2.47 -1.60
C TYR A 124 2.99 -1.50 -1.79
N CYS A 125 2.80 -0.51 -2.67
CA CYS A 125 3.77 0.54 -2.94
C CYS A 125 3.56 1.77 -2.06
N GLY A 126 4.65 2.45 -1.73
CA GLY A 126 4.62 3.82 -1.24
C GLY A 126 5.15 4.82 -2.27
N THR A 127 4.94 6.10 -2.03
CA THR A 127 5.44 7.21 -2.85
C THR A 127 6.10 8.28 -1.99
N ASN A 128 7.13 8.89 -2.57
CA ASN A 128 7.51 10.27 -2.30
C ASN A 128 7.13 11.07 -3.54
#